data_AF-X1BFP3-F1
#
_entry.id   AF-X1BFP3-F1
#
_cell.length_a   1.000
_cell.length_b   1.000
_cell.length_c   1.000
_cell.angle_alpha   90.00
_cell.angle_beta   90.00
_cell.angle_gamma   90.00
#
_symmetry.space_group_name_H-M   'P 1'
#
loop_
_entity.id
_entity.type
_entity.pdbx_description
1 polymer ?
#
loop_
_entity_poly.entity_id
_entity_poly.type
_entity_poly.pdbx_seq_one_letter_code
_entity_poly.pdbx_strand_id
1 'polypeptide(L)'
;MTKAKDEFKNRNLIKSFNSKTKYAITKLSQILGLSRQTIKKRFDDLVIEKIISNFTININPNILPSNLKYVLLEIKTNPNEPELLENLLKISQLKILDGVLGEYSLFALFIFHSSEEYYQVLSTIDKIMAQSYFKKYQIIETIKVFKTNGIELDGNKIDPNFEIDSIDYVILKIMQENQNLKPISTYEIKDIIKEKYKDFLNEMNRQEISQSTIHNRIKKLEKKNVILNYALNFCPKKIGFRGKYLVRIKPKNPSN
;
A
#
# COMPACT_ATOMS: atom_id res chain seq x y z
N MET A 1 15.41 27.73 14.36
CA MET A 1 14.68 27.54 13.09
C MET A 1 13.23 27.24 13.44
N THR A 2 12.25 27.84 12.73
CA THR A 2 10.83 27.62 13.04
C THR A 2 10.40 26.20 12.69
N LYS A 3 9.66 25.53 13.58
CA LYS A 3 9.14 24.15 13.40
C LYS A 3 8.52 23.91 12.01
N ALA A 4 7.79 24.89 11.48
CA ALA A 4 7.19 24.84 10.15
C ALA A 4 8.22 24.73 9.00
N LYS A 5 9.40 25.35 9.14
CA LYS A 5 10.48 25.28 8.15
C LYS A 5 11.11 23.89 8.12
N ASP A 6 11.24 23.25 9.28
CA ASP A 6 11.76 21.88 9.39
C ASP A 6 10.76 20.86 8.88
N GLU A 7 9.46 21.02 9.18
CA GLU A 7 8.40 20.20 8.59
C GLU A 7 8.40 20.28 7.06
N PHE A 8 8.55 21.48 6.49
CA PHE A 8 8.62 21.66 5.03
C PHE A 8 9.83 20.97 4.42
N LYS A 9 11.02 21.10 5.03
CA LYS A 9 12.23 20.39 4.59
C LYS A 9 12.05 18.88 4.64
N ASN A 10 11.44 18.36 5.70
CA ASN A 10 11.15 16.93 5.85
C ASN A 10 10.19 16.43 4.77
N ARG A 11 9.13 17.18 4.46
CA ARG A 11 8.22 16.84 3.36
C ARG A 11 8.95 16.76 2.02
N ASN A 12 9.82 17.72 1.72
CA ASN A 12 10.58 17.72 0.46
C ASN A 12 11.55 16.55 0.38
N LEU A 13 12.26 16.24 1.47
CA LEU A 13 13.14 15.08 1.54
C LEU A 13 12.34 13.79 1.31
N ILE A 14 11.26 13.56 2.07
CA ILE A 14 10.43 12.34 1.92
C ILE A 14 9.87 12.24 0.50
N LYS A 15 9.38 13.34 -0.08
CA LYS A 15 8.87 13.38 -1.45
C LYS A 15 9.95 12.98 -2.47
N SER A 16 11.21 13.32 -2.24
CA SER A 16 12.31 12.97 -3.16
C SER A 16 12.61 11.47 -3.21
N PHE A 17 12.24 10.70 -2.17
CA PHE A 17 12.36 9.22 -2.19
C PHE A 17 11.28 8.56 -3.05
N ASN A 18 10.19 9.26 -3.36
CA ASN A 18 9.18 8.77 -4.27
C ASN A 18 9.73 8.83 -5.71
N SER A 19 10.01 7.66 -6.31
CA SER A 19 10.56 7.61 -7.67
C SER A 19 10.28 6.30 -8.40
N LYS A 20 10.34 6.31 -9.73
CA LYS A 20 10.09 5.14 -10.59
C LYS A 20 11.12 4.00 -10.43
N THR A 21 12.26 4.26 -9.80
CA THR A 21 13.33 3.28 -9.60
C THR A 21 13.69 3.18 -8.13
N LYS A 22 14.41 2.12 -7.73
CA LYS A 22 15.02 2.08 -6.39
C LYS A 22 15.84 3.36 -6.14
N TYR A 23 15.79 3.89 -4.93
CA TYR A 23 16.45 5.15 -4.62
C TYR A 23 17.97 5.02 -4.77
N ALA A 24 18.61 6.12 -5.18
CA ALA A 24 20.05 6.26 -5.16
C ALA A 24 20.41 7.57 -4.48
N ILE A 25 21.21 7.52 -3.41
CA ILE A 25 21.60 8.70 -2.63
C ILE A 25 22.25 9.76 -3.52
N THR A 26 23.02 9.34 -4.54
CA THR A 26 23.60 10.26 -5.53
C THR A 26 22.56 11.08 -6.27
N LYS A 27 21.45 10.46 -6.70
CA LYS A 27 20.36 11.17 -7.39
C LYS A 27 19.65 12.14 -6.44
N LEU A 28 19.41 11.71 -5.20
CA LEU A 28 18.79 12.58 -4.18
C LEU A 28 19.66 13.80 -3.86
N SER A 29 20.98 13.59 -3.76
CA SER A 29 21.97 14.66 -3.54
C SER A 29 21.91 15.73 -4.62
N GLN A 30 21.81 15.32 -5.89
CA GLN A 30 21.67 16.23 -7.02
C GLN A 30 20.32 16.97 -6.99
N ILE A 31 19.21 16.25 -6.75
CA ILE A 31 17.86 16.83 -6.72
C ILE A 31 17.70 17.86 -5.59
N LEU A 32 18.27 17.58 -4.41
CA LEU A 32 18.10 18.40 -3.21
C LEU A 32 19.19 19.45 -3.02
N GLY A 33 20.29 19.39 -3.79
CA GLY A 33 21.46 20.25 -3.59
C GLY A 33 22.14 20.02 -2.22
N LEU A 34 22.05 18.80 -1.68
CA LEU A 34 22.60 18.44 -0.37
C LEU A 34 23.69 17.39 -0.51
N SER A 35 24.66 17.39 0.41
CA SER A 35 25.68 16.34 0.45
C SER A 35 25.06 14.97 0.76
N ARG A 36 25.72 13.89 0.32
CA ARG A 36 25.28 12.51 0.63
C ARG A 36 25.25 12.26 2.14
N GLN A 37 26.22 12.78 2.90
CA GLN A 37 26.25 12.64 4.35
C GLN A 37 25.06 13.37 5.01
N THR A 38 24.72 14.57 4.53
CA THR A 38 23.58 15.34 5.05
C THR A 38 22.26 14.61 4.83
N ILE A 39 22.06 14.03 3.63
CA ILE A 39 20.84 13.26 3.32
C ILE A 39 20.75 12.01 4.20
N LYS A 40 21.86 11.26 4.33
CA LYS A 40 21.90 10.05 5.17
C LYS A 40 21.59 10.39 6.62
N LYS A 41 22.30 11.36 7.20
CA LYS A 41 22.07 11.82 8.57
C LYS A 41 20.60 12.20 8.77
N ARG A 42 20.03 12.98 7.85
CA ARG A 42 18.63 13.40 7.97
C ARG A 42 17.66 12.23 7.85
N PHE A 43 17.93 11.27 6.97
CA PHE A 43 17.11 10.06 6.88
C PHE A 43 17.16 9.27 8.19
N ASP A 44 18.35 9.06 8.76
CA ASP A 44 18.54 8.37 10.04
C ASP A 44 17.81 9.09 11.18
N ASP A 45 17.87 10.43 11.24
CA ASP A 45 17.11 11.24 12.20
C ASP A 45 15.59 11.00 12.06
N LEU A 46 15.06 11.01 10.83
CA LEU A 46 13.63 10.77 10.57
C LEU A 46 13.18 9.36 10.96
N VAL A 47 14.06 8.38 10.87
CA VAL A 47 13.81 7.01 11.35
C VAL A 47 13.77 6.98 12.87
N ILE A 48 14.77 7.58 13.55
CA ILE A 48 14.84 7.64 15.01
C ILE A 48 13.62 8.38 15.59
N GLU A 49 13.21 9.47 14.95
CA GLU A 49 12.01 10.24 15.30
C GLU A 49 10.70 9.49 14.99
N LYS A 50 10.77 8.27 14.45
CA LYS A 50 9.63 7.45 13.99
C LYS A 50 8.72 8.25 13.05
N ILE A 51 9.33 9.03 12.15
CA ILE A 51 8.65 9.71 11.04
C ILE A 51 8.59 8.78 9.85
N ILE A 52 9.70 8.12 9.50
CA ILE A 52 9.75 7.09 8.45
C ILE A 52 9.68 5.72 9.13
N SER A 53 8.79 4.85 8.66
CA SER A 53 8.70 3.47 9.15
C SER A 53 9.49 2.52 8.27
N ASN A 54 9.24 2.55 6.96
CA ASN A 54 9.82 1.61 6.02
C ASN A 54 9.66 2.04 4.56
N PHE A 55 10.38 1.39 3.66
CA PHE A 55 10.15 1.49 2.21
C PHE A 55 8.95 0.64 1.79
N THR A 56 8.31 1.00 0.68
CA THR A 56 7.28 0.19 0.02
C THR A 56 7.27 0.45 -1.50
N ILE A 57 6.37 -0.19 -2.22
CA ILE A 57 6.06 0.10 -3.63
C ILE A 57 4.58 0.44 -3.77
N ASN A 58 4.24 1.31 -4.73
CA ASN A 58 2.85 1.43 -5.16
C ASN A 58 2.62 0.54 -6.37
N ILE A 59 1.59 -0.28 -6.26
CA ILE A 59 1.18 -1.22 -7.30
C ILE A 59 0.00 -0.61 -8.03
N ASN A 60 -0.01 -0.77 -9.34
CA ASN A 60 -1.14 -0.38 -10.16
C ASN A 60 -2.35 -1.26 -9.83
N PRO A 61 -3.53 -0.69 -9.52
CA PRO A 61 -4.70 -1.48 -9.16
C PRO A 61 -5.30 -2.27 -10.33
N ASN A 62 -4.99 -1.90 -11.58
CA ASN A 62 -5.57 -2.48 -12.79
C ASN A 62 -4.73 -3.65 -13.35
N ILE A 63 -4.07 -4.42 -12.49
CA ILE A 63 -3.29 -5.61 -12.89
C ILE A 63 -4.21 -6.74 -13.33
N LEU A 64 -3.79 -7.50 -14.35
CA LEU A 64 -4.53 -8.67 -14.87
C LEU A 64 -3.85 -9.97 -14.44
N PRO A 65 -4.57 -11.10 -14.32
CA PRO A 65 -5.99 -11.29 -14.66
C PRO A 65 -6.96 -10.78 -13.59
N SER A 66 -6.49 -10.63 -12.35
CA SER A 66 -7.30 -10.16 -11.23
C SER A 66 -6.93 -8.72 -10.90
N ASN A 67 -7.81 -7.79 -11.29
CA ASN A 67 -7.72 -6.41 -10.82
C ASN A 67 -7.69 -6.40 -9.29
N LEU A 68 -6.85 -5.56 -8.70
CA LEU A 68 -6.91 -5.36 -7.26
C LEU A 68 -8.29 -4.80 -6.92
N LYS A 69 -9.09 -5.54 -6.17
CA LYS A 69 -10.43 -5.12 -5.79
C LYS A 69 -10.33 -4.20 -4.59
N TYR A 70 -10.59 -2.91 -4.82
CA TYR A 70 -10.66 -1.90 -3.76
C TYR A 70 -12.10 -1.84 -3.27
N VAL A 71 -12.29 -2.14 -1.99
CA VAL A 71 -13.61 -2.13 -1.37
C VAL A 71 -13.58 -1.24 -0.15
N LEU A 72 -14.49 -0.29 -0.12
CA LEU A 72 -14.68 0.60 1.01
C LEU A 72 -15.83 0.08 1.86
N LEU A 73 -15.65 0.03 3.17
CA LEU A 73 -16.68 -0.35 4.13
C LEU A 73 -16.98 0.83 5.06
N GLU A 74 -18.27 1.14 5.22
CA GLU A 74 -18.76 2.01 6.28
C GLU A 74 -19.36 1.12 7.37
N ILE A 75 -18.83 1.16 8.58
CA ILE A 75 -19.19 0.24 9.68
C ILE A 75 -19.82 1.03 10.82
N LYS A 76 -21.01 0.60 11.25
CA LYS A 76 -21.71 1.20 12.37
C LYS A 76 -21.27 0.50 13.64
N THR A 77 -20.73 1.28 14.57
CA THR A 77 -20.22 0.81 15.87
C THR A 77 -20.24 1.96 16.88
N ASN A 78 -19.93 1.69 18.14
CA ASN A 78 -19.73 2.71 19.17
C ASN A 78 -18.39 2.51 19.91
N PRO A 79 -17.90 3.53 20.66
CA PRO A 79 -16.65 3.42 21.40
C PRO A 79 -16.57 2.31 22.46
N ASN A 80 -17.71 1.70 22.85
CA ASN A 80 -17.76 0.63 23.83
C ASN A 80 -17.57 -0.77 23.20
N GLU A 81 -17.26 -0.85 21.90
CA GLU A 81 -16.96 -2.11 21.19
C GLU A 81 -15.49 -2.18 20.74
N PRO A 82 -14.50 -2.07 21.65
CA PRO A 82 -13.08 -2.06 21.27
C PRO A 82 -12.64 -3.38 20.61
N GLU A 83 -13.24 -4.51 21.00
CA GLU A 83 -12.93 -5.82 20.41
C GLU A 83 -13.25 -5.89 18.92
N LEU A 84 -14.29 -5.18 18.47
CA LEU A 84 -14.62 -5.07 17.04
C LEU A 84 -13.46 -4.44 16.27
N LEU A 85 -12.94 -3.33 16.79
CA LEU A 85 -11.82 -2.61 16.22
C LEU A 85 -10.57 -3.51 16.19
N GLU A 86 -10.25 -4.16 17.30
CA GLU A 86 -9.09 -5.06 17.41
C GLU A 86 -9.17 -6.22 16.43
N ASN A 87 -10.35 -6.81 16.24
CA ASN A 87 -10.54 -7.92 15.32
C ASN A 87 -10.45 -7.48 13.85
N LEU A 88 -10.98 -6.31 13.51
CA LEU A 88 -10.80 -5.73 12.17
C LEU A 88 -9.33 -5.44 11.88
N LEU A 89 -8.58 -4.88 12.84
CA LEU A 89 -7.15 -4.56 12.69
C LEU A 89 -6.27 -5.79 12.42
N LYS A 90 -6.72 -7.00 12.76
CA LYS A 90 -6.00 -8.25 12.47
C LYS A 90 -6.13 -8.69 11.00
N ILE A 91 -7.06 -8.13 10.23
CA ILE A 91 -7.29 -8.52 8.83
C ILE A 91 -6.20 -7.90 7.94
N SER A 92 -5.37 -8.74 7.29
CA SER A 92 -4.23 -8.26 6.48
C SER A 92 -4.59 -7.40 5.26
N GLN A 93 -5.81 -7.59 4.74
CA GLN A 93 -6.34 -6.88 3.59
C GLN A 93 -6.83 -5.47 3.96
N LEU A 94 -7.04 -5.18 5.25
CA LEU A 94 -7.39 -3.85 5.76
C LEU A 94 -6.19 -2.91 5.60
N LYS A 95 -6.35 -1.86 4.81
CA LYS A 95 -5.31 -0.84 4.56
C LYS A 95 -5.59 0.49 5.25
N ILE A 96 -6.86 0.80 5.49
CA ILE A 96 -7.29 2.00 6.22
C ILE A 96 -8.41 1.60 7.16
N LEU A 97 -8.38 2.09 8.39
CA LEU A 97 -9.50 2.07 9.32
C LEU A 97 -9.51 3.40 10.08
N ASP A 98 -10.45 4.28 9.75
CA ASP A 98 -10.58 5.59 10.37
C ASP A 98 -11.88 5.68 11.17
N GLY A 99 -11.83 6.30 12.34
CA GLY A 99 -13.02 6.80 13.01
C GLY A 99 -13.58 8.02 12.28
N VAL A 100 -14.87 8.00 11.96
CA VAL A 100 -15.54 9.08 11.22
C VAL A 100 -16.79 9.55 11.96
N LEU A 101 -17.18 10.81 11.74
CA LEU A 101 -18.43 11.37 12.25
C LEU A 101 -19.54 11.13 11.23
N GLY A 102 -20.69 10.61 11.68
CA GLY A 102 -21.84 10.35 10.81
C GLY A 102 -22.72 9.22 11.34
N GLU A 103 -23.57 8.67 10.47
CA GLU A 103 -24.39 7.48 10.79
C GLU A 103 -23.51 6.24 11.05
N TYR A 104 -22.40 6.14 10.32
CA TYR A 104 -21.37 5.14 10.48
C TYR A 104 -20.20 5.76 11.25
N SER A 105 -19.58 4.96 12.12
CA SER A 105 -18.54 5.44 13.03
C SER A 105 -17.14 5.04 12.57
N LEU A 106 -17.03 4.05 11.69
CA LEU A 106 -15.78 3.59 11.10
C LEU A 106 -15.87 3.59 9.57
N PHE A 107 -14.76 3.96 8.95
CA PHE A 107 -14.54 3.86 7.51
C PHE A 107 -13.31 3.01 7.25
N ALA A 108 -13.46 1.98 6.43
CA ALA A 108 -12.40 1.04 6.12
C ALA A 108 -12.11 0.96 4.62
N LEU A 109 -10.84 0.80 4.26
CA LEU A 109 -10.43 0.40 2.91
C LEU A 109 -9.80 -0.98 2.97
N PHE A 110 -10.35 -1.90 2.19
CA PHE A 110 -9.77 -3.21 1.94
C PHE A 110 -9.27 -3.29 0.50
N ILE A 111 -8.16 -4.00 0.31
CA ILE A 111 -7.61 -4.31 -1.01
C ILE A 111 -7.46 -5.82 -1.11
N PHE A 112 -8.05 -6.40 -2.15
CA PHE A 112 -8.01 -7.84 -2.42
C PHE A 112 -7.30 -8.13 -3.74
N HIS A 113 -6.64 -9.27 -3.81
CA HIS A 113 -5.91 -9.78 -4.96
C HIS A 113 -6.75 -10.71 -5.83
N SER A 114 -7.82 -11.30 -5.29
CA SER A 114 -8.73 -12.17 -6.02
C SER A 114 -10.16 -12.09 -5.47
N SER A 115 -11.12 -12.53 -6.28
CA SER A 115 -12.51 -12.67 -5.84
C SER A 115 -12.66 -13.68 -4.70
N GLU A 116 -11.86 -14.75 -4.72
CA GLU A 116 -11.89 -15.76 -3.66
C GLU A 116 -11.42 -15.19 -2.32
N GLU A 117 -10.30 -14.46 -2.31
CA GLU A 117 -9.82 -13.75 -1.12
C GLU A 117 -10.86 -12.75 -0.61
N TYR A 118 -11.53 -12.03 -1.52
CA TYR A 118 -12.61 -11.11 -1.17
C TYR A 118 -13.74 -11.81 -0.41
N TYR A 119 -14.26 -12.94 -0.90
CA TYR A 119 -15.35 -13.66 -0.22
C TYR A 119 -14.92 -14.26 1.12
N GLN A 120 -13.69 -14.78 1.23
CA GLN A 120 -13.16 -15.31 2.48
C GLN A 120 -13.04 -14.21 3.55
N VAL A 121 -12.53 -13.04 3.18
CA VAL A 121 -12.43 -11.90 4.10
C VAL A 121 -13.81 -11.34 4.43
N LEU A 122 -14.74 -11.28 3.47
CA LEU A 122 -16.11 -10.85 3.72
C LEU A 122 -16.79 -11.75 4.77
N SER A 123 -16.65 -13.07 4.65
CA SER A 123 -17.14 -14.01 5.66
C SER A 123 -16.51 -13.79 7.04
N THR A 124 -15.22 -13.40 7.08
CA THR A 124 -14.54 -13.04 8.33
C THR A 124 -15.12 -11.76 8.93
N ILE A 125 -15.39 -10.75 8.10
CA ILE A 125 -16.04 -9.51 8.52
C ILE A 125 -17.45 -9.79 9.04
N ASP A 126 -18.24 -10.64 8.38
CA ASP A 126 -19.58 -11.02 8.84
C ASP A 126 -19.55 -11.66 10.23
N LYS A 127 -18.58 -12.54 10.49
CA LYS A 127 -18.39 -13.14 11.83
C LYS A 127 -18.05 -12.10 12.90
N ILE A 128 -17.17 -11.16 12.57
CA ILE A 128 -16.80 -10.05 13.46
C ILE A 128 -18.03 -9.17 13.73
N MET A 129 -18.77 -8.83 12.67
CA MET A 129 -19.97 -7.98 12.77
C MET A 129 -21.13 -8.66 13.50
N ALA A 130 -21.22 -10.00 13.48
CA ALA A 130 -22.23 -10.73 14.23
C ALA A 130 -22.11 -10.55 15.75
N GLN A 131 -20.90 -10.23 16.23
CA GLN A 131 -20.60 -9.91 17.63
C GLN A 131 -20.86 -8.44 17.97
N SER A 132 -21.00 -7.57 16.95
CA SER A 132 -21.32 -6.16 17.17
C SER A 132 -22.76 -5.99 17.65
N TYR A 133 -22.99 -4.95 18.46
CA TYR A 133 -24.31 -4.48 18.84
C TYR A 133 -25.14 -4.06 17.61
N PHE A 134 -24.54 -3.33 16.66
CA PHE A 134 -25.29 -2.77 15.54
C PHE A 134 -25.45 -3.72 14.36
N LYS A 135 -24.53 -4.66 14.16
CA LYS A 135 -24.52 -5.65 13.07
C LYS A 135 -24.76 -5.03 11.68
N LYS A 136 -24.33 -3.78 11.49
CA LYS A 136 -24.62 -2.99 10.29
C LYS A 136 -23.33 -2.46 9.70
N TYR A 137 -23.10 -2.82 8.45
CA TYR A 137 -22.06 -2.22 7.62
C TYR A 137 -22.59 -2.05 6.20
N GLN A 138 -21.96 -1.16 5.44
CA GLN A 138 -22.26 -0.91 4.04
C GLN A 138 -21.00 -1.13 3.21
N ILE A 139 -21.15 -1.84 2.10
CA ILE A 139 -20.10 -2.06 1.11
C ILE A 139 -20.23 -1.01 0.00
N ILE A 140 -19.10 -0.42 -0.38
CA ILE A 140 -18.97 0.45 -1.55
C ILE A 140 -17.88 -0.15 -2.43
N GLU A 141 -18.29 -0.74 -3.55
CA GLU A 141 -17.36 -1.32 -4.52
C GLU A 141 -16.80 -0.26 -5.47
N THR A 142 -15.49 -0.32 -5.70
CA THR A 142 -14.82 0.59 -6.63
C THR A 142 -14.93 0.05 -8.05
N ILE A 143 -15.61 0.78 -8.94
CA ILE A 143 -15.74 0.41 -10.36
C ILE A 143 -14.43 0.71 -11.12
N LYS A 144 -13.78 1.84 -10.79
CA LYS A 144 -12.56 2.28 -11.44
C LYS A 144 -11.72 3.14 -10.52
N VAL A 145 -10.41 2.89 -10.50
CA VAL A 145 -9.43 3.77 -9.86
C VAL A 145 -8.81 4.66 -10.93
N PHE A 146 -8.84 5.98 -10.70
CA PHE A 146 -8.21 6.97 -11.59
C PHE A 146 -6.85 7.46 -11.05
N LYS A 147 -6.71 7.45 -9.72
CA LYS A 147 -5.53 7.93 -9.01
C LYS A 147 -5.35 7.14 -7.72
N THR A 148 -4.11 6.76 -7.40
CA THR A 148 -3.77 6.09 -6.14
C THR A 148 -2.44 6.62 -5.61
N ASN A 149 -2.34 6.84 -4.30
CA ASN A 149 -1.12 7.32 -3.62
C ASN A 149 -0.45 8.53 -4.31
N GLY A 150 -1.27 9.43 -4.86
CA GLY A 150 -0.82 10.64 -5.56
C GLY A 150 -0.44 10.45 -7.04
N ILE A 151 -0.58 9.24 -7.59
CA ILE A 151 -0.18 8.85 -8.95
C ILE A 151 -1.42 8.67 -9.82
N GLU A 152 -1.49 9.41 -10.93
CA GLU A 152 -2.54 9.28 -11.93
C GLU A 152 -2.32 8.05 -12.80
N LEU A 153 -3.39 7.29 -13.06
CA LEU A 153 -3.31 6.00 -13.75
C LEU A 153 -3.46 6.13 -15.27
N ASP A 154 -4.06 7.22 -15.78
CA ASP A 154 -4.20 7.43 -17.22
C ASP A 154 -2.84 7.56 -17.94
N GLY A 155 -1.83 8.11 -17.27
CA GLY A 155 -0.44 8.15 -17.76
C GLY A 155 0.39 6.91 -17.43
N ASN A 156 -0.15 5.95 -16.68
CA ASN A 156 0.52 4.72 -16.25
C ASN A 156 -0.34 3.50 -16.59
N LYS A 157 -0.86 3.45 -17.83
CA LYS A 157 -1.67 2.33 -18.30
C LYS A 157 -0.83 1.04 -18.33
N ILE A 158 -1.45 -0.04 -17.87
CA ILE A 158 -0.93 -1.39 -18.08
C ILE A 158 -1.35 -1.82 -19.49
N ASP A 159 -0.44 -2.54 -20.14
CA ASP A 159 -0.72 -3.24 -21.40
C ASP A 159 -1.88 -4.22 -21.17
N PRO A 160 -3.01 -4.11 -21.91
CA PRO A 160 -4.20 -4.93 -21.65
C PRO A 160 -3.97 -6.43 -21.89
N ASN A 161 -2.88 -6.81 -22.56
CA ASN A 161 -2.49 -8.21 -22.76
C ASN A 161 -1.43 -8.68 -21.77
N PHE A 162 -1.03 -7.83 -20.83
CA PHE A 162 -0.03 -8.16 -19.83
C PHE A 162 -0.67 -8.69 -18.56
N GLU A 163 -0.59 -10.01 -18.42
CA GLU A 163 -0.98 -10.73 -17.21
C GLU A 163 0.24 -10.98 -16.32
N ILE A 164 0.03 -10.82 -15.03
CA ILE A 164 1.00 -11.21 -14.01
C ILE A 164 0.67 -12.62 -13.51
N ASP A 165 1.71 -13.42 -13.31
CA ASP A 165 1.55 -14.76 -12.76
C ASP A 165 1.61 -14.76 -11.23
N SER A 166 1.33 -15.91 -10.62
CA SER A 166 1.33 -16.07 -9.16
C SER A 166 2.69 -15.76 -8.51
N ILE A 167 3.81 -15.98 -9.21
CA ILE A 167 5.14 -15.59 -8.73
C ILE A 167 5.29 -14.08 -8.70
N ASP A 168 4.85 -13.40 -9.77
CA ASP A 168 4.87 -11.94 -9.83
C ASP A 168 4.05 -11.33 -8.68
N TYR A 169 2.88 -11.90 -8.36
CA TYR A 169 2.10 -11.51 -7.18
C TYR A 169 2.88 -11.68 -5.87
N VAL A 170 3.53 -12.82 -5.65
CA VAL A 170 4.33 -13.05 -4.44
C VAL A 170 5.47 -12.04 -4.34
N ILE A 171 6.18 -11.76 -5.45
CA ILE A 171 7.23 -10.75 -5.50
C ILE A 171 6.67 -9.38 -5.12
N LEU A 172 5.53 -8.97 -5.71
CA LEU A 172 4.88 -7.70 -5.42
C LEU A 172 4.48 -7.59 -3.94
N LYS A 173 3.91 -8.66 -3.36
CA LYS A 173 3.52 -8.71 -1.94
C LYS A 173 4.73 -8.53 -1.03
N ILE A 174 5.81 -9.28 -1.29
CA ILE A 174 7.07 -9.15 -0.52
C ILE A 174 7.64 -7.73 -0.63
N MET A 175 7.64 -7.15 -1.83
CA MET A 175 8.13 -5.78 -2.02
C MET A 175 7.25 -4.72 -1.36
N GLN A 176 5.96 -4.97 -1.21
CA GLN A 176 5.03 -4.06 -0.56
C GLN A 176 5.12 -4.16 0.98
N GLU A 177 5.26 -5.37 1.53
CA GLU A 177 5.11 -5.66 2.96
C GLU A 177 6.44 -5.86 3.71
N ASN A 178 7.47 -6.42 3.07
CA ASN A 178 8.72 -6.85 3.74
C ASN A 178 9.90 -5.91 3.52
N GLN A 179 9.69 -4.77 2.87
CA GLN A 179 10.73 -3.75 2.79
C GLN A 179 10.89 -3.08 4.15
N ASN A 180 12.13 -3.04 4.64
CA ASN A 180 12.53 -2.39 5.89
C ASN A 180 13.00 -0.95 5.62
N LEU A 181 14.00 -0.47 6.36
CA LEU A 181 14.66 0.84 6.15
C LEU A 181 15.63 0.89 4.97
N LYS A 182 15.67 -0.18 4.16
CA LYS A 182 16.37 -0.27 2.89
C LYS A 182 15.48 -1.02 1.88
N PRO A 183 15.61 -0.79 0.57
CA PRO A 183 14.85 -1.50 -0.43
C PRO A 183 15.32 -2.95 -0.42
N ILE A 184 14.38 -3.88 -0.44
CA ILE A 184 14.70 -5.29 -0.36
C ILE A 184 15.53 -5.72 -1.57
N SER A 185 16.57 -6.51 -1.32
CA SER A 185 17.39 -7.11 -2.37
C SER A 185 16.69 -8.31 -2.98
N THR A 186 17.09 -8.68 -4.19
CA THR A 186 16.60 -9.89 -4.86
C THR A 186 17.03 -11.18 -4.16
N TYR A 187 18.12 -11.14 -3.37
CA TYR A 187 18.53 -12.27 -2.52
C TYR A 187 17.57 -12.44 -1.36
N GLU A 188 17.28 -11.36 -0.62
CA GLU A 188 16.30 -11.36 0.47
C GLU A 188 14.90 -11.79 -0.02
N ILE A 189 14.46 -11.36 -1.20
CA ILE A 189 13.19 -11.85 -1.80
C ILE A 189 13.26 -13.36 -2.03
N LYS A 190 14.37 -13.88 -2.58
CA LYS A 190 14.54 -15.32 -2.82
C LYS A 190 14.39 -16.12 -1.53
N ASP A 191 15.05 -15.68 -0.47
CA ASP A 191 15.05 -16.35 0.82
C ASP A 191 13.65 -16.34 1.45
N ILE A 192 12.94 -15.20 1.39
CA ILE A 192 11.55 -15.12 1.85
C ILE A 192 10.63 -16.04 1.06
N ILE A 193 10.77 -16.12 -0.27
CA ILE A 193 9.97 -17.05 -1.09
C ILE A 193 10.23 -18.49 -0.64
N LYS A 194 11.51 -18.86 -0.43
CA LYS A 194 11.90 -20.20 -0.02
C LYS A 194 11.38 -20.58 1.37
N GLU A 195 11.34 -19.64 2.30
CA GLU A 195 10.93 -19.88 3.69
C GLU A 195 9.42 -19.79 3.88
N LYS A 196 8.79 -18.71 3.40
CA LYS A 196 7.38 -18.38 3.68
C LYS A 196 6.41 -18.94 2.65
N TYR A 197 6.88 -19.23 1.43
CA TYR A 197 6.05 -19.67 0.30
C TYR A 197 6.49 -21.03 -0.24
N LYS A 198 7.11 -21.87 0.61
CA LYS A 198 7.59 -23.19 0.24
C LYS A 198 6.47 -24.09 -0.29
N ASP A 199 5.33 -24.11 0.40
CA ASP A 199 4.20 -24.97 0.01
C ASP A 199 3.61 -24.52 -1.33
N PHE A 200 3.48 -23.21 -1.52
CA PHE A 200 3.08 -22.62 -2.80
C PHE A 200 4.04 -22.96 -3.95
N LEU A 201 5.36 -22.99 -3.71
CA LEU A 201 6.33 -23.43 -4.71
C LEU A 201 6.17 -24.93 -5.05
N ASN A 202 5.93 -25.76 -4.03
CA ASN A 202 5.72 -27.20 -4.19
C ASN A 202 4.45 -27.49 -5.02
N GLU A 203 3.35 -26.80 -4.74
CA GLU A 203 2.08 -26.90 -5.50
C GLU A 203 2.28 -26.56 -6.98
N MET A 204 3.18 -25.63 -7.28
CA MET A 204 3.54 -25.26 -8.65
C MET A 204 4.59 -26.17 -9.29
N ASN A 205 4.99 -27.27 -8.64
CA ASN A 205 6.09 -28.16 -9.07
C ASN A 205 7.40 -27.40 -9.33
N ARG A 206 7.71 -26.38 -8.53
CA ARG A 206 8.94 -25.59 -8.64
C ARG A 206 9.81 -25.77 -7.41
N GLN A 207 11.05 -26.19 -7.61
CA GLN A 207 11.99 -26.39 -6.49
C GLN A 207 12.62 -25.10 -5.99
N GLU A 208 12.97 -24.16 -6.87
CA GLU A 208 13.59 -22.89 -6.49
C GLU A 208 13.43 -21.84 -7.60
N ILE A 209 13.45 -20.56 -7.23
CA ILE A 209 13.52 -19.44 -8.17
C ILE A 209 14.87 -18.76 -8.02
N SER A 210 15.60 -18.57 -9.11
CA SER A 210 16.92 -17.93 -9.05
C SER A 210 16.80 -16.42 -8.78
N GLN A 211 17.85 -15.85 -8.18
CA GLN A 211 17.96 -14.40 -7.96
C GLN A 211 17.86 -13.61 -9.29
N SER A 212 18.46 -14.12 -10.37
CA SER A 212 18.40 -13.48 -11.70
C SER A 212 16.99 -13.49 -12.27
N THR A 213 16.23 -14.55 -12.05
CA THR A 213 14.81 -14.64 -12.45
C THR A 213 13.98 -13.59 -11.72
N ILE A 214 14.16 -13.46 -10.40
CA ILE A 214 13.48 -12.43 -9.60
C ILE A 214 13.83 -11.03 -10.12
N HIS A 215 15.11 -10.77 -10.39
CA HIS A 215 15.55 -9.49 -10.95
C HIS A 215 14.84 -9.16 -12.27
N ASN A 216 14.82 -10.11 -13.21
CA ASN A 216 14.20 -9.94 -14.52
C ASN A 216 12.68 -9.71 -14.41
N ARG A 217 12.02 -10.41 -13.50
CA ARG A 217 10.59 -10.21 -13.20
C ARG A 217 10.30 -8.82 -12.66
N ILE A 218 11.06 -8.34 -11.68
CA ILE A 218 10.91 -6.97 -11.16
C ILE A 218 11.10 -5.94 -12.29
N LYS A 219 12.13 -6.10 -13.13
CA LYS A 219 12.37 -5.21 -14.28
C LYS A 219 11.21 -5.21 -15.28
N LYS A 220 10.62 -6.38 -15.53
CA LYS A 220 9.42 -6.52 -16.36
C LYS A 220 8.23 -5.77 -15.76
N LEU A 221 7.99 -5.93 -14.45
CA LEU A 221 6.89 -5.28 -13.72
C LEU A 221 7.04 -3.75 -13.66
N GLU A 222 8.27 -3.24 -13.51
CA GLU A 222 8.59 -1.81 -13.64
C GLU A 222 8.28 -1.31 -15.07
N LYS A 223 8.77 -2.02 -16.09
CA LYS A 223 8.59 -1.63 -17.51
C LYS A 223 7.12 -1.64 -17.95
N LYS A 224 6.32 -2.54 -17.38
CA LYS A 224 4.89 -2.71 -17.70
C LYS A 224 3.97 -1.84 -16.83
N ASN A 225 4.51 -0.89 -16.05
CA ASN A 225 3.76 -0.01 -15.14
C ASN A 225 2.90 -0.76 -14.11
N VAL A 226 3.29 -1.98 -13.74
CA VAL A 226 2.69 -2.69 -12.61
C VAL A 226 3.24 -2.13 -11.30
N ILE A 227 4.55 -1.96 -11.22
CA ILE A 227 5.19 -1.17 -10.16
C ILE A 227 5.17 0.29 -10.62
N LEU A 228 4.37 1.12 -9.98
CA LEU A 228 4.23 2.54 -10.33
C LEU A 228 5.45 3.35 -9.88
N ASN A 229 5.94 3.06 -8.67
CA ASN A 229 7.09 3.71 -8.04
C ASN A 229 7.50 2.97 -6.75
N TYR A 230 8.67 3.35 -6.25
CA TYR A 230 9.15 3.08 -4.91
C TYR A 230 8.83 4.28 -4.01
N ALA A 231 8.42 4.01 -2.77
CA ALA A 231 7.95 5.02 -1.83
C ALA A 231 8.41 4.72 -0.39
N LEU A 232 8.13 5.68 0.49
CA LEU A 232 8.31 5.56 1.94
C LEU A 232 6.95 5.62 2.63
N ASN A 233 6.76 4.74 3.62
CA ASN A 233 5.71 4.91 4.61
C ASN A 233 6.21 5.88 5.68
N PHE A 234 5.36 6.86 6.01
CA PHE A 234 5.71 7.89 6.99
C PHE A 234 4.49 8.31 7.82
N CYS A 235 4.74 8.92 8.98
CA CYS A 235 3.72 9.50 9.84
C CYS A 235 3.35 10.92 9.38
N PRO A 236 2.16 11.15 8.78
CA PRO A 236 1.84 12.45 8.20
C PRO A 236 1.77 13.57 9.26
N LYS A 237 1.25 13.27 10.45
CA LYS A 237 1.11 14.24 11.55
C LYS A 237 2.44 14.85 11.96
N LYS A 238 3.52 14.06 11.97
CA LYS A 238 4.86 14.51 12.36
C LYS A 238 5.56 15.39 11.31
N ILE A 239 5.00 15.48 10.09
CA ILE A 239 5.52 16.34 9.03
C ILE A 239 4.52 17.43 8.63
N GLY A 240 3.59 17.77 9.54
CA GLY A 240 2.71 18.93 9.43
C GLY A 240 1.37 18.70 8.75
N PHE A 241 1.01 17.45 8.40
CA PHE A 241 -0.37 17.16 7.97
C PHE A 241 -1.31 17.22 9.18
N ARG A 242 -2.38 18.00 9.07
CA ARG A 242 -3.29 18.29 10.19
C ARG A 242 -4.59 17.50 10.17
N GLY A 243 -4.93 16.88 9.04
CA GLY A 243 -6.17 16.15 8.88
C GLY A 243 -6.15 15.23 7.67
N LYS A 244 -7.14 14.34 7.64
CA LYS A 244 -7.45 13.43 6.55
C LYS A 244 -8.91 13.65 6.19
N TYR A 245 -9.20 13.76 4.91
CA TYR A 245 -10.56 13.93 4.41
C TYR A 245 -10.93 12.73 3.55
N LEU A 246 -12.15 12.24 3.75
CA LEU A 246 -12.80 11.24 2.92
C LEU A 246 -13.97 11.95 2.24
N VAL A 247 -13.89 12.12 0.92
CA VAL A 247 -14.89 12.88 0.16
C VAL A 247 -15.63 11.93 -0.76
N ARG A 248 -16.95 11.85 -0.56
CA ARG A 248 -17.87 11.14 -1.45
C ARG A 248 -18.79 12.15 -2.11
N ILE A 249 -18.71 12.24 -3.43
CA ILE A 249 -19.57 13.13 -4.23
C ILE A 249 -20.67 12.27 -4.87
N LYS A 250 -21.92 12.57 -4.56
CA LYS A 250 -23.07 12.03 -5.27
C LYS A 250 -23.50 13.06 -6.31
N PRO A 251 -23.33 12.80 -7.61
CA PRO A 251 -23.82 13.74 -8.63
C PRO A 251 -25.34 13.88 -8.49
N LYS A 252 -25.88 15.06 -8.81
CA LYS A 252 -27.32 15.20 -8.97
C LYS A 252 -27.77 14.25 -10.08
N ASN A 253 -28.91 13.60 -9.86
CA ASN A 253 -29.50 12.77 -10.87
C ASN A 253 -29.81 13.67 -12.09
N PRO A 254 -29.25 13.42 -13.28
CA PRO A 254 -29.51 14.27 -14.46
C PRO A 254 -30.98 14.22 -14.91
N SER A 255 -31.79 13.36 -14.31
CA SER A 255 -33.22 13.16 -14.58
C SER A 255 -34.17 13.97 -13.67
N ASN A 256 -33.66 14.88 -12.83
CA ASN A 256 -34.46 15.80 -12.00
C ASN A 256 -34.11 17.26 -12.25
#